data_AF-A0AAN7CA36-F1
#
_entry.id   AF-A0AAN7CA36-F1
#
_cell.length_a   1.000
_cell.length_b   1.000
_cell.length_c   1.000
_cell.angle_alpha   90.00
_cell.angle_beta   90.00
_cell.angle_gamma   90.00
#
_symmetry.space_group_name_H-M   'P 1'
#
loop_
_entity.id
_entity.type
_entity.pdbx_description
1 polymer ?
#
loop_
_entity_poly.entity_id
_entity_poly.type
_entity_poly.pdbx_seq_one_letter_code
_entity_poly.pdbx_strand_id
1 'polypeptide(L)'
;MGAPETTPPLGKAEPQPVQITIPDASVAENAALVARLTDLINTVYTETEEGLFAPSYRRTSRDEVRQLLLRRELALAYLSRVSPSHSDTSPATTTTSTTSPNPPFTDTDTDTLVIGCIRIHSLSPTHGDFGMLACDAAYRGLGAGRALVRFAEAHCRAVLGKTAMQCELLVARAFEHPFKARNQAWYERMGYRVVGRLDFAREYPDLAGHLVTEGELRVFEKALLP
;
A
#
# COMPACT_ATOMS: atom_id res chain seq x y z
N MET A 1 16.63 -40.29 -38.68
CA MET A 1 17.20 -39.57 -37.52
C MET A 1 16.49 -38.24 -37.40
N GLY A 2 15.47 -38.16 -36.55
CA GLY A 2 14.73 -36.93 -36.29
C GLY A 2 15.50 -36.05 -35.32
N ALA A 3 15.64 -34.77 -35.64
CA ALA A 3 16.13 -33.78 -34.69
C ALA A 3 15.10 -33.58 -33.57
N PRO A 4 15.52 -33.40 -32.30
CA PRO A 4 14.57 -33.14 -31.22
C PRO A 4 14.01 -31.72 -31.36
N GLU A 5 12.68 -31.61 -31.42
CA GLU A 5 11.96 -30.35 -31.23
C GLU A 5 12.27 -29.79 -29.84
N THR A 6 12.87 -28.61 -29.80
CA THR A 6 13.03 -27.83 -28.57
C THR A 6 11.69 -27.21 -28.20
N THR A 7 11.02 -27.76 -27.20
CA THR A 7 9.89 -27.13 -26.53
C THR A 7 10.34 -25.78 -25.94
N PRO A 8 9.72 -24.64 -26.27
CA PRO A 8 10.06 -23.37 -25.65
C PRO A 8 9.67 -23.40 -24.16
N PRO A 9 10.46 -22.77 -23.26
CA PRO A 9 10.15 -22.74 -21.84
C PRO A 9 8.84 -21.98 -21.59
N LEU A 10 8.06 -22.51 -20.64
CA LEU A 10 6.82 -21.93 -20.13
C LEU A 10 7.03 -20.42 -19.86
N GLY A 11 6.32 -19.58 -20.62
CA GLY A 11 6.47 -18.13 -20.58
C GLY A 11 6.37 -17.59 -19.17
N LYS A 12 7.30 -16.71 -18.78
CA LYS A 12 7.10 -15.85 -17.61
C LYS A 12 5.82 -15.07 -17.87
N ALA A 13 4.81 -15.21 -17.02
CA ALA A 13 3.63 -14.35 -17.07
C ALA A 13 4.11 -12.90 -17.11
N GLU A 14 3.71 -12.15 -18.14
CA GLU A 14 4.00 -10.73 -18.19
C GLU A 14 3.43 -10.08 -16.91
N PRO A 15 4.20 -9.20 -16.24
CA PRO A 15 3.70 -8.55 -15.04
C PRO A 15 2.47 -7.73 -15.40
N GLN A 16 1.31 -8.12 -14.87
CA GLN A 16 0.07 -7.37 -15.08
C GLN A 16 0.24 -5.96 -14.54
N PRO A 17 -0.08 -4.91 -15.33
CA PRO A 17 0.11 -3.55 -14.89
C PRO A 17 -0.83 -3.24 -13.72
N VAL A 18 -0.26 -2.78 -12.61
CA VAL A 18 -1.04 -2.26 -11.48
C VAL A 18 -1.66 -0.95 -11.91
N GLN A 19 -2.99 -0.89 -11.93
CA GLN A 19 -3.73 0.34 -12.19
C GLN A 19 -3.89 1.12 -10.88
N ILE A 20 -3.65 2.42 -10.90
CA ILE A 20 -3.77 3.27 -9.70
C ILE A 20 -4.66 4.46 -10.01
N THR A 21 -5.63 4.72 -9.15
CA THR A 21 -6.52 5.87 -9.28
C THR A 21 -6.91 6.41 -7.90
N ILE A 22 -7.30 7.70 -7.87
CA ILE A 22 -8.09 8.25 -6.77
C ILE A 22 -9.55 8.09 -7.18
N PRO A 23 -10.30 7.18 -6.54
CA PRO A 23 -11.66 6.89 -6.93
C PRO A 23 -12.57 8.10 -6.73
N ASP A 24 -13.75 8.03 -7.33
CA ASP A 24 -14.84 8.98 -7.03
C ASP A 24 -15.32 8.80 -5.59
N ALA A 25 -15.79 9.89 -4.96
CA ALA A 25 -16.24 9.85 -3.56
C ALA A 25 -17.39 8.85 -3.32
N SER A 26 -18.21 8.55 -4.35
CA SER A 26 -19.30 7.58 -4.27
C SER A 26 -18.85 6.16 -3.88
N VAL A 27 -17.58 5.79 -4.11
CA VAL A 27 -17.10 4.45 -3.71
C VAL A 27 -17.07 4.28 -2.19
N ALA A 28 -17.14 5.37 -1.42
CA ALA A 28 -17.26 5.33 0.04
C ALA A 28 -18.57 4.68 0.52
N GLU A 29 -19.57 4.56 -0.35
CA GLU A 29 -20.82 3.84 -0.08
C GLU A 29 -20.70 2.33 -0.29
N ASN A 30 -19.64 1.85 -0.93
CA ASN A 30 -19.37 0.42 -1.05
C ASN A 30 -18.80 -0.12 0.27
N ALA A 31 -19.70 -0.62 1.13
CA ALA A 31 -19.34 -1.16 2.44
C ALA A 31 -18.35 -2.34 2.37
N ALA A 32 -18.40 -3.16 1.32
CA ALA A 32 -17.48 -4.29 1.14
C ALA A 32 -16.05 -3.81 0.83
N LEU A 33 -15.92 -2.81 -0.05
CA LEU A 33 -14.65 -2.18 -0.36
C LEU A 33 -14.06 -1.48 0.88
N VAL A 34 -14.87 -0.72 1.61
CA VAL A 34 -14.44 -0.03 2.85
C VAL A 34 -13.94 -1.04 3.89
N ALA A 35 -14.67 -2.15 4.08
CA ALA A 35 -14.26 -3.22 4.98
C ALA A 35 -12.92 -3.84 4.53
N ARG A 36 -12.78 -4.19 3.24
CA ARG A 36 -11.54 -4.74 2.65
C ARG A 36 -10.34 -3.81 2.88
N LEU A 37 -10.48 -2.52 2.60
CA LEU A 37 -9.40 -1.55 2.78
C LEU A 37 -9.01 -1.42 4.25
N THR A 38 -9.99 -1.39 5.16
CA THR A 38 -9.76 -1.33 6.61
C THR A 38 -8.95 -2.54 7.07
N ASP A 39 -9.34 -3.74 6.65
CA ASP A 39 -8.68 -4.99 7.03
C ASP A 39 -7.27 -5.07 6.43
N LEU A 40 -7.10 -4.66 5.17
CA LEU A 40 -5.80 -4.58 4.50
C LEU A 40 -4.83 -3.65 5.25
N ILE A 41 -5.25 -2.41 5.52
CA ILE A 41 -4.41 -1.40 6.19
C ILE A 41 -4.03 -1.91 7.58
N ASN A 42 -4.99 -2.38 8.37
CA ASN A 42 -4.70 -2.86 9.72
C ASN A 42 -3.80 -4.11 9.73
N THR A 43 -3.96 -5.02 8.77
CA THR A 43 -3.08 -6.20 8.63
C THR A 43 -1.65 -5.79 8.34
N VAL A 44 -1.44 -4.91 7.35
CA VAL A 44 -0.10 -4.43 6.99
C VAL A 44 0.54 -3.68 8.16
N TYR A 45 -0.20 -2.80 8.83
CA TYR A 45 0.36 -2.01 9.93
C TYR A 45 0.63 -2.85 11.20
N THR A 46 -0.14 -3.93 11.44
CA THR A 46 0.17 -4.88 12.52
C THR A 46 1.50 -5.57 12.31
N GLU A 47 1.80 -6.03 11.08
CA GLU A 47 3.08 -6.68 10.74
C GLU A 47 4.24 -5.68 10.73
N THR A 48 4.02 -4.49 10.18
CA THR A 48 5.12 -3.55 9.87
C THR A 48 5.48 -2.59 11.00
N GLU A 49 4.65 -2.54 12.04
CA GLU A 49 4.84 -1.74 13.26
C GLU A 49 4.81 -2.59 14.53
N GLU A 50 5.08 -3.90 14.39
CA GLU A 50 5.18 -4.82 15.51
C GLU A 50 6.16 -4.28 16.58
N GLY A 51 5.72 -4.25 17.84
CA GLY A 51 6.53 -3.74 18.95
C GLY A 51 6.65 -2.21 19.01
N LEU A 52 6.06 -1.45 18.07
CA LEU A 52 5.92 0.01 18.22
C LEU A 52 4.64 0.38 18.94
N PHE A 53 3.52 -0.22 18.52
CA PHE A 53 2.20 -0.02 19.12
C PHE A 53 1.75 -1.22 19.95
N ALA A 54 0.84 -0.97 20.89
CA ALA A 54 0.19 -2.05 21.63
C ALA A 54 -0.55 -3.01 20.66
N PRO A 55 -0.56 -4.34 20.90
CA PRO A 55 -1.19 -5.31 19.99
C PRO A 55 -2.69 -5.08 19.72
N SER A 56 -3.40 -4.42 20.65
CA SER A 56 -4.80 -4.05 20.51
C SER A 56 -5.03 -2.81 19.63
N TYR A 57 -3.98 -2.03 19.35
CA TYR A 57 -4.09 -0.83 18.53
C TYR A 57 -4.50 -1.20 17.10
N ARG A 58 -5.29 -0.32 16.48
CA ARG A 58 -5.70 -0.42 15.08
C ARG A 58 -5.33 0.88 14.41
N ARG A 59 -4.67 0.78 13.26
CA ARG A 59 -4.15 1.93 12.53
C ARG A 59 -5.27 2.80 11.98
N THR A 60 -6.39 2.18 11.63
CA THR A 60 -7.55 2.84 11.05
C THR A 60 -8.85 2.09 11.35
N SER A 61 -9.98 2.76 11.09
CA SER A 61 -11.33 2.22 11.21
C SER A 61 -12.09 2.33 9.87
N ARG A 62 -13.23 1.63 9.76
CA ARG A 62 -14.12 1.75 8.59
C ARG A 62 -14.60 3.18 8.37
N ASP A 63 -14.89 3.89 9.47
CA ASP A 63 -15.33 5.28 9.41
C ASP A 63 -14.21 6.18 8.89
N GLU A 64 -12.98 6.01 9.37
CA GLU A 64 -11.84 6.79 8.87
C GLU A 64 -11.57 6.50 7.38
N VAL A 65 -11.56 5.23 6.96
CA VAL A 65 -11.41 4.85 5.55
C VAL A 65 -12.51 5.46 4.69
N ARG A 66 -13.77 5.41 5.13
CA ARG A 66 -14.91 6.05 4.44
C ARG A 66 -14.68 7.55 4.30
N GLN A 67 -14.24 8.23 5.36
CA GLN A 67 -13.94 9.66 5.32
C GLN A 67 -12.77 10.01 4.41
N LEU A 68 -11.74 9.15 4.33
CA LEU A 68 -10.62 9.34 3.40
C LEU A 68 -11.06 9.20 1.94
N LEU A 69 -11.95 8.25 1.64
CA LEU A 69 -12.54 8.10 0.31
C LEU A 69 -13.44 9.28 -0.08
N LEU A 70 -14.30 9.74 0.84
CA LEU A 70 -15.15 10.92 0.62
C LEU A 70 -14.33 12.19 0.35
N ARG A 71 -13.21 12.36 1.06
CA ARG A 71 -12.27 13.47 0.84
C ARG A 71 -11.37 13.29 -0.37
N ARG A 72 -11.45 12.14 -1.05
CA ARG A 72 -10.58 11.76 -2.19
C ARG A 72 -9.09 11.82 -1.84
N GLU A 73 -8.76 11.50 -0.58
CA GLU A 73 -7.40 11.47 -0.06
C GLU A 73 -6.78 10.06 -0.13
N LEU A 74 -7.49 9.05 -0.63
CA LEU A 74 -6.99 7.67 -0.69
C LEU A 74 -6.91 7.21 -2.14
N ALA A 75 -5.70 7.03 -2.65
CA ALA A 75 -5.47 6.38 -3.95
C ALA A 75 -5.40 4.86 -3.77
N LEU A 76 -6.00 4.12 -4.70
CA LEU A 76 -6.15 2.68 -4.66
C LEU A 76 -5.40 2.02 -5.83
N ALA A 77 -4.71 0.93 -5.53
CA ALA A 77 -4.04 0.07 -6.51
C ALA A 77 -4.89 -1.16 -6.82
N TYR A 78 -5.09 -1.43 -8.11
CA TYR A 78 -5.92 -2.49 -8.64
C TYR A 78 -5.11 -3.43 -9.54
N LEU A 79 -5.45 -4.71 -9.49
CA LEU A 79 -5.09 -5.70 -10.52
C LEU A 79 -6.33 -6.09 -11.29
N SER A 80 -6.25 -6.06 -12.63
CA SER A 80 -7.27 -6.66 -13.48
C SER A 80 -7.21 -8.17 -13.35
N ARG A 81 -8.30 -8.80 -12.92
CA ARG A 81 -8.47 -10.24 -12.99
C ARG A 81 -8.69 -10.57 -14.47
N VAL A 82 -7.67 -11.10 -15.12
CA VAL A 82 -7.90 -11.78 -16.40
C VAL A 82 -8.67 -13.04 -16.05
N SER A 83 -9.98 -13.07 -16.34
CA SER A 83 -10.73 -14.32 -16.38
C SER A 83 -10.06 -15.21 -17.43
N PRO A 84 -9.51 -16.39 -17.07
CA PRO A 84 -9.01 -17.30 -18.08
C PRO A 84 -10.19 -17.65 -18.99
N SER A 85 -10.06 -17.37 -20.27
CA SER A 85 -11.04 -17.78 -21.28
C SER A 85 -11.21 -19.29 -21.17
N HIS A 86 -12.37 -19.75 -20.69
CA HIS A 86 -12.74 -21.16 -20.78
C HIS A 86 -12.99 -21.49 -22.25
N SER A 87 -11.94 -21.87 -22.97
CA SER A 87 -12.03 -22.71 -24.15
C SER A 87 -11.35 -24.05 -23.85
N ASP A 88 -12.22 -25.06 -23.80
CA ASP A 88 -12.01 -26.50 -23.92
C ASP A 88 -11.57 -27.37 -22.72
N THR A 89 -12.61 -28.03 -22.18
CA THR A 89 -12.75 -29.48 -21.97
C THR A 89 -11.80 -30.20 -21.01
N SER A 90 -12.38 -30.57 -19.86
CA SER A 90 -11.89 -31.50 -18.81
C SER A 90 -11.53 -32.90 -19.37
N PRO A 91 -10.70 -33.73 -18.68
CA PRO A 91 -11.15 -34.37 -17.44
C PRO A 91 -10.10 -34.52 -16.31
N ALA A 92 -10.62 -34.45 -15.08
CA ALA A 92 -10.25 -35.11 -13.82
C ALA A 92 -8.77 -35.35 -13.44
N THR A 93 -8.38 -34.97 -12.20
CA THR A 93 -7.81 -35.87 -11.15
C THR A 93 -7.27 -35.08 -9.93
N THR A 94 -7.72 -35.50 -8.75
CA THR A 94 -7.14 -35.39 -7.40
C THR A 94 -6.78 -34.01 -6.82
N THR A 95 -7.67 -33.52 -5.95
CA THR A 95 -7.43 -32.41 -5.02
C THR A 95 -6.60 -32.86 -3.83
N THR A 96 -5.36 -32.39 -3.71
CA THR A 96 -4.64 -32.35 -2.43
C THR A 96 -4.80 -30.94 -1.85
N SER A 97 -5.55 -30.86 -0.75
CA SER A 97 -5.83 -29.65 -0.01
C SER A 97 -4.56 -29.05 0.57
N THR A 98 -4.10 -27.92 0.01
CA THR A 98 -3.13 -27.03 0.67
C THR A 98 -3.89 -25.80 1.16
N THR A 99 -4.18 -25.79 2.45
CA THR A 99 -4.84 -24.69 3.17
C THR A 99 -3.90 -23.50 3.26
N SER A 100 -4.05 -22.52 2.37
CA SER A 100 -3.58 -21.15 2.64
C SER A 100 -4.53 -20.51 3.66
N PRO A 101 -4.04 -19.85 4.73
CA PRO A 101 -4.88 -19.35 5.81
C PRO A 101 -5.78 -18.17 5.40
N ASN A 102 -5.62 -17.61 4.20
CA ASN A 102 -6.49 -16.56 3.67
C ASN A 102 -7.00 -16.93 2.28
N PRO A 103 -8.29 -17.30 2.11
CA PRO A 103 -8.86 -17.42 0.78
C PRO A 103 -8.93 -16.02 0.13
N PRO A 104 -8.68 -15.89 -1.18
CA PRO A 104 -8.94 -14.64 -1.88
C PRO A 104 -10.45 -14.39 -1.86
N PHE A 105 -10.89 -13.44 -1.03
CA PHE A 105 -12.29 -13.00 -1.02
C PHE A 105 -12.63 -12.40 -2.39
N THR A 106 -13.55 -13.04 -3.10
CA THR A 106 -14.07 -12.63 -4.41
C THR A 106 -15.04 -11.46 -4.22
N ASP A 107 -14.68 -10.30 -4.73
CA ASP A 107 -15.61 -9.18 -4.94
C ASP A 107 -16.50 -9.52 -6.14
N THR A 108 -17.82 -9.46 -6.00
CA THR A 108 -18.76 -10.05 -6.96
C THR A 108 -19.19 -9.07 -8.06
N ASP A 109 -18.58 -7.90 -8.22
CA ASP A 109 -19.03 -6.98 -9.29
C ASP A 109 -17.95 -6.06 -9.86
N THR A 110 -16.69 -6.49 -9.84
CA THR A 110 -15.66 -5.83 -10.64
C THR A 110 -14.55 -6.82 -10.94
N ASP A 111 -14.16 -6.93 -12.21
CA ASP A 111 -13.01 -7.71 -12.69
C ASP A 111 -11.67 -7.13 -12.19
N THR A 112 -11.66 -6.37 -11.10
CA THR A 112 -10.51 -5.67 -10.55
C THR A 112 -10.41 -5.89 -9.06
N LEU A 113 -9.26 -6.39 -8.60
CA LEU A 113 -8.96 -6.61 -7.20
C LEU A 113 -8.13 -5.46 -6.64
N VAL A 114 -8.56 -4.86 -5.53
CA VAL A 114 -7.75 -3.90 -4.77
C VAL A 114 -6.64 -4.63 -4.03
N ILE A 115 -5.39 -4.23 -4.28
CA ILE A 115 -4.18 -4.84 -3.72
C ILE A 115 -3.34 -3.87 -2.88
N GLY A 116 -3.73 -2.60 -2.79
CA GLY A 116 -3.00 -1.60 -2.02
C GLY A 116 -3.65 -0.23 -2.03
N CYS A 117 -3.18 0.64 -1.15
CA CYS A 117 -3.59 2.03 -1.07
C CYS A 117 -2.45 2.92 -0.58
N ILE A 118 -2.60 4.22 -0.82
CA ILE A 118 -1.77 5.28 -0.27
C ILE A 118 -2.65 6.50 0.01
N ARG A 119 -2.48 7.12 1.18
CA ARG A 119 -3.11 8.39 1.49
C ARG A 119 -2.28 9.52 0.88
N ILE A 120 -2.93 10.50 0.27
CA ILE A 120 -2.32 11.68 -0.35
C ILE A 120 -3.12 12.90 0.10
N HIS A 121 -2.44 13.93 0.60
CA HIS A 121 -3.09 15.22 0.86
C HIS A 121 -2.12 16.40 0.74
N SER A 122 -2.68 17.61 0.74
CA SER A 122 -1.88 18.83 0.86
C SER A 122 -1.43 19.01 2.30
N LEU A 123 -0.12 19.16 2.52
CA LEU A 123 0.44 19.44 3.84
C LEU A 123 0.61 20.95 4.06
N SER A 124 1.09 21.64 3.03
CA SER A 124 1.32 23.09 3.05
C SER A 124 1.12 23.68 1.64
N PRO A 125 1.28 25.00 1.45
CA PRO A 125 1.22 25.58 0.10
C PRO A 125 2.18 24.91 -0.88
N THR A 126 3.37 24.49 -0.43
CA THR A 126 4.43 23.92 -1.28
C THR A 126 4.53 22.40 -1.22
N HIS A 127 4.08 21.78 -0.13
CA HIS A 127 4.24 20.34 0.11
C HIS A 127 2.94 19.55 -0.06
N GLY A 128 3.03 18.46 -0.80
CA GLY A 128 2.14 17.31 -0.62
C GLY A 128 2.71 16.38 0.44
N ASP A 129 1.84 15.60 1.08
CA ASP A 129 2.23 14.51 1.97
C ASP A 129 1.61 13.20 1.48
N PHE A 130 2.32 12.10 1.74
CA PHE A 130 1.73 10.78 1.69
C PHE A 130 1.95 9.98 2.98
N GLY A 131 0.95 9.16 3.30
CA GLY A 131 0.99 8.22 4.41
C GLY A 131 0.11 7.02 4.12
N MET A 132 -0.12 6.18 5.14
CA MET A 132 -1.01 5.00 5.04
C MET A 132 -0.71 4.14 3.80
N LEU A 133 0.58 3.95 3.49
CA LEU A 133 1.01 3.13 2.36
C LEU A 133 0.89 1.66 2.75
N ALA A 134 -0.12 0.99 2.21
CA ALA A 134 -0.38 -0.42 2.45
C ALA A 134 -0.43 -1.18 1.12
N CYS A 135 0.23 -2.33 1.07
CA CYS A 135 0.16 -3.26 -0.06
C CYS A 135 -0.03 -4.67 0.50
N ASP A 136 -0.95 -5.41 -0.10
CA ASP A 136 -1.22 -6.79 0.30
C ASP A 136 0.02 -7.66 0.05
N ALA A 137 0.40 -8.42 1.07
CA ALA A 137 1.55 -9.29 1.08
C ALA A 137 1.52 -10.35 -0.03
N ALA A 138 0.31 -10.81 -0.41
CA ALA A 138 0.11 -11.79 -1.48
C ALA A 138 0.54 -11.27 -2.87
N TYR A 139 0.66 -9.94 -3.03
CA TYR A 139 1.01 -9.28 -4.29
C TYR A 139 2.36 -8.54 -4.21
N ARG A 140 3.22 -8.92 -3.25
CA ARG A 140 4.60 -8.41 -3.15
C ARG A 140 5.41 -8.75 -4.40
N GLY A 141 6.41 -7.93 -4.71
CA GLY A 141 7.28 -8.12 -5.87
C GLY A 141 6.74 -7.57 -7.19
N LEU A 142 5.45 -7.21 -7.26
CA LEU A 142 4.83 -6.59 -8.45
C LEU A 142 5.10 -5.09 -8.58
N GLY A 143 5.83 -4.49 -7.63
CA GLY A 143 6.18 -3.07 -7.66
C GLY A 143 5.04 -2.12 -7.24
N ALA A 144 3.91 -2.63 -6.73
CA ALA A 144 2.73 -1.83 -6.35
C ALA A 144 3.07 -0.66 -5.41
N GLY A 145 3.86 -0.89 -4.35
CA GLY A 145 4.25 0.18 -3.43
C GLY A 145 5.05 1.31 -4.09
N ARG A 146 5.97 0.98 -5.01
CA ARG A 146 6.71 1.98 -5.78
C ARG A 146 5.80 2.73 -6.75
N ALA A 147 4.86 2.02 -7.36
CA ALA A 147 3.88 2.62 -8.26
C ALA A 147 2.95 3.60 -7.50
N LEU A 148 2.50 3.24 -6.29
CA LEU A 148 1.69 4.10 -5.42
C LEU A 148 2.41 5.39 -5.03
N VAL A 149 3.68 5.31 -4.58
CA VAL A 149 4.45 6.53 -4.24
C VAL A 149 4.68 7.41 -5.48
N ARG A 150 5.01 6.82 -6.64
CA ARG A 150 5.16 7.59 -7.89
C ARG A 150 3.85 8.24 -8.33
N PHE A 151 2.73 7.55 -8.18
CA PHE A 151 1.42 8.10 -8.45
C PHE A 151 1.14 9.29 -7.53
N ALA A 152 1.44 9.16 -6.23
CA ALA A 152 1.27 10.24 -5.28
C ALA A 152 2.15 11.46 -5.61
N GLU A 153 3.42 11.25 -5.95
CA GLU A 153 4.34 12.32 -6.40
C GLU A 153 3.77 13.05 -7.62
N ALA A 154 3.33 12.31 -8.64
CA ALA A 154 2.74 12.87 -9.85
C ALA A 154 1.44 13.63 -9.56
N HIS A 155 0.57 13.09 -8.69
CA HIS A 155 -0.69 13.72 -8.31
C HIS A 155 -0.46 15.03 -7.56
N CYS A 156 0.42 15.03 -6.55
CA CYS A 156 0.77 16.23 -5.79
C CYS A 156 1.31 17.33 -6.72
N ARG A 157 2.17 16.99 -7.68
CA ARG A 157 2.68 17.96 -8.66
C ARG A 157 1.62 18.46 -9.61
N ALA A 158 0.96 17.55 -10.33
CA ALA A 158 0.12 17.89 -11.48
C ALA A 158 -1.27 18.40 -11.10
N VAL A 159 -1.83 17.90 -9.99
CA VAL A 159 -3.21 18.22 -9.57
C VAL A 159 -3.22 19.19 -8.40
N LEU A 160 -2.34 19.00 -7.41
CA LEU A 160 -2.29 19.83 -6.21
C LEU A 160 -1.29 21.00 -6.30
N GLY A 161 -0.52 21.10 -7.38
CA GLY A 161 0.42 22.20 -7.63
C GLY A 161 1.62 22.23 -6.67
N LYS A 162 2.01 21.08 -6.10
CA LYS A 162 3.07 20.98 -5.10
C LYS A 162 4.44 20.87 -5.74
N THR A 163 5.43 21.48 -5.10
CA THR A 163 6.84 21.49 -5.54
C THR A 163 7.71 20.53 -4.75
N ALA A 164 7.20 19.97 -3.66
CA ALA A 164 7.85 18.95 -2.85
C ALA A 164 6.85 17.92 -2.32
N MET A 165 7.35 16.71 -2.07
CA MET A 165 6.64 15.64 -1.40
C MET A 165 7.31 15.36 -0.06
N GLN A 166 6.51 15.30 1.00
CA GLN A 166 6.93 14.85 2.32
C GLN A 166 6.36 13.45 2.62
N CYS A 167 7.05 12.69 3.45
CA CYS A 167 6.45 11.62 4.23
C CYS A 167 7.16 11.47 5.57
N GLU A 168 6.47 10.87 6.53
CA GLU A 168 7.00 10.64 7.86
C GLU A 168 7.17 9.14 8.16
N LEU A 169 8.26 8.81 8.85
CA LEU A 169 8.54 7.46 9.31
C LEU A 169 8.68 7.44 10.82
N LEU A 170 7.70 6.84 11.50
CA LEU A 170 7.81 6.52 12.91
C LEU A 170 8.84 5.41 13.14
N VAL A 171 9.78 5.66 14.04
CA VAL A 171 10.78 4.70 14.52
C VAL A 171 10.83 4.69 16.04
N ALA A 172 11.19 3.56 16.63
CA ALA A 172 11.52 3.50 18.06
C ALA A 172 12.86 4.19 18.32
N ARG A 173 12.98 4.88 19.47
CA ARG A 173 14.27 5.38 19.96
C ARG A 173 15.11 4.28 20.59
N ALA A 174 14.47 3.31 21.24
CA ALA A 174 15.14 2.29 22.04
C ALA A 174 15.78 1.16 21.21
N PHE A 175 15.30 0.92 19.98
CA PHE A 175 15.79 -0.17 19.14
C PHE A 175 15.59 0.13 17.65
N GLU A 176 16.34 -0.57 16.80
CA GLU A 176 16.13 -0.52 15.35
C GLU A 176 15.06 -1.55 14.93
N HIS A 177 13.95 -1.08 14.39
CA HIS A 177 12.92 -1.95 13.82
C HIS A 177 13.29 -2.34 12.37
N PRO A 178 13.53 -3.64 12.04
CA PRO A 178 14.06 -4.05 10.74
C PRO A 178 13.22 -3.60 9.54
N PHE A 179 11.88 -3.59 9.69
CA PHE A 179 11.01 -3.08 8.63
C PHE A 179 11.20 -1.58 8.38
N LYS A 180 11.39 -0.78 9.44
CA LYS A 180 11.56 0.67 9.32
C LYS A 180 12.93 1.02 8.73
N ALA A 181 13.97 0.27 9.09
CA ALA A 181 15.30 0.37 8.45
C ALA A 181 15.22 0.11 6.94
N ARG A 182 14.52 -0.95 6.53
CA ARG A 182 14.26 -1.23 5.10
C ARG A 182 13.44 -0.14 4.42
N ASN A 183 12.42 0.40 5.10
CA ASN A 183 11.56 1.45 4.56
C ASN A 183 12.33 2.76 4.34
N GLN A 184 13.19 3.14 5.30
CA GLN A 184 14.09 4.28 5.16
C GLN A 184 15.03 4.10 3.95
N ALA A 185 15.76 2.99 3.87
CA ALA A 185 16.66 2.72 2.75
C ALA A 185 15.91 2.66 1.39
N TRP A 186 14.61 2.33 1.42
CA TRP A 186 13.77 2.38 0.24
C TRP A 186 13.41 3.82 -0.18
N TYR A 187 12.98 4.68 0.76
CA TYR A 187 12.74 6.10 0.47
C TYR A 187 13.99 6.83 0.00
N GLU A 188 15.15 6.58 0.62
CA GLU A 188 16.43 7.16 0.21
C GLU A 188 16.79 6.80 -1.23
N ARG A 189 16.60 5.54 -1.64
CA ARG A 189 16.78 5.11 -3.04
C ARG A 189 15.77 5.73 -4.00
N MET A 190 14.62 6.17 -3.51
CA MET A 190 13.62 6.91 -4.30
C MET A 190 13.91 8.41 -4.41
N GLY A 191 14.99 8.87 -3.76
CA GLY A 191 15.46 10.26 -3.81
C GLY A 191 14.96 11.12 -2.64
N TYR A 192 14.30 10.54 -1.64
CA TYR A 192 13.93 11.25 -0.43
C TYR A 192 15.15 11.44 0.48
N ARG A 193 15.17 12.54 1.22
CA ARG A 193 16.21 12.84 2.20
C ARG A 193 15.57 13.17 3.54
N VAL A 194 16.20 12.73 4.63
CA VAL A 194 15.79 13.16 5.97
C VAL A 194 16.10 14.64 6.12
N VAL A 195 15.08 15.45 6.40
CA VAL A 195 15.20 16.90 6.61
C VAL A 195 14.90 17.32 8.05
N GLY A 196 14.28 16.43 8.83
CA GLY A 196 13.86 16.71 10.19
C GLY A 196 13.65 15.45 11.02
N ARG A 197 13.66 15.65 12.34
CA ARG A 197 13.31 14.64 13.33
C ARG A 197 12.41 15.29 14.36
N LEU A 198 11.24 14.72 14.59
CA LEU A 198 10.24 15.24 15.51
C LEU A 198 9.97 14.24 16.64
N ASP A 199 9.52 14.76 17.77
CA ASP A 199 9.05 13.95 18.90
C ASP A 199 7.62 13.49 18.61
N PHE A 200 7.42 12.18 18.49
CA PHE A 200 6.11 11.62 18.15
C PHE A 200 5.02 12.02 19.15
N ALA A 201 5.35 12.06 20.45
CA ALA A 201 4.36 12.34 21.48
C ALA A 201 3.91 13.82 21.48
N ARG A 202 4.73 14.72 20.92
CA ARG A 202 4.38 16.12 20.74
C ARG A 202 3.53 16.35 19.49
N GLU A 203 3.87 15.70 18.38
CA GLU A 203 3.15 15.86 17.12
C GLU A 203 1.81 15.11 17.11
N TYR A 204 1.74 13.94 17.77
CA TYR A 204 0.56 13.09 17.83
C TYR A 204 0.21 12.70 19.28
N PRO A 205 -0.20 13.66 20.13
CA PRO A 205 -0.48 13.42 21.54
C PRO A 205 -1.58 12.37 21.76
N ASP A 206 -2.60 12.35 20.91
CA ASP A 206 -3.71 11.38 20.99
C ASP A 206 -3.28 9.94 20.66
N LEU A 207 -2.19 9.78 19.91
CA LEU A 207 -1.65 8.46 19.55
C LEU A 207 -0.53 8.01 20.49
N ALA A 208 0.11 8.93 21.21
CA ALA A 208 1.28 8.67 22.03
C ALA A 208 1.04 7.56 23.07
N GLY A 209 -0.15 7.55 23.69
CA GLY A 209 -0.54 6.55 24.68
C GLY A 209 -0.71 5.13 24.15
N HIS A 210 -0.68 4.93 22.83
CA HIS A 210 -0.76 3.62 22.20
C HIS A 210 0.60 3.02 21.86
N LEU A 211 1.69 3.81 21.93
CA LEU A 211 3.04 3.25 21.76
C LEU A 211 3.47 2.48 23.01
N VAL A 212 4.22 1.41 22.78
CA VAL A 212 4.89 0.65 23.85
C VAL A 212 6.37 1.04 23.99
N THR A 213 6.80 2.08 23.28
CA THR A 213 8.17 2.61 23.24
C THR A 213 8.17 4.11 22.93
N GLU A 214 9.28 4.80 23.22
CA GLU A 214 9.42 6.20 22.79
C GLU A 214 9.60 6.29 21.27
N GLY A 215 8.77 7.13 20.64
CA GLY A 215 8.75 7.34 19.20
C GLY A 215 9.52 8.57 18.74
N GLU A 216 10.21 8.45 17.61
CA GLU A 216 10.73 9.55 16.81
C GLU A 216 10.07 9.50 15.42
N LEU A 217 9.67 10.64 14.90
CA LEU A 217 9.28 10.79 13.50
C LEU A 217 10.50 11.27 12.71
N ARG A 218 10.91 10.52 11.69
CA ARG A 218 11.86 10.99 10.69
C ARG A 218 11.08 11.59 9.54
N VAL A 219 11.29 12.88 9.28
CA VAL A 219 10.64 13.62 8.19
C VAL A 219 11.51 13.52 6.94
N PHE A 220 10.94 12.94 5.89
CA PHE A 220 11.58 12.78 4.59
C PHE A 220 10.97 13.73 3.58
N GLU A 221 11.81 14.38 2.78
CA GLU A 221 11.37 15.24 1.68
C GLU A 221 12.05 14.89 0.36
N LYS A 222 11.33 15.15 -0.73
CA LYS A 222 11.83 15.07 -2.10
C LYS A 222 11.23 16.19 -2.95
N ALA A 223 12.09 16.89 -3.69
CA ALA A 223 11.64 17.87 -4.68
C ALA A 223 10.87 17.18 -5.83
N LEU A 224 9.72 17.73 -6.17
CA LEU A 224 8.91 17.30 -7.31
C LEU A 224 9.31 18.14 -8.52
N LEU A 225 10.32 17.65 -9.26
CA LEU A 225 10.80 18.32 -10.46
C LEU A 225 9.67 18.41 -11.52
N PRO A 226 9.63 19.48 -12.33
CA PRO A 226 8.71 19.63 -13.47
C PRO A 226 8.78 18.44 -14.44
#